data_AF-A0A2S9GKU3-F1
#
_entry.id   AF-A0A2S9GKU3-F1
#
_cell.length_a   1.000
_cell.length_b   1.000
_cell.length_c   1.000
_cell.angle_alpha   90.00
_cell.angle_beta   90.00
_cell.angle_gamma   90.00
#
_symmetry.space_group_name_H-M   'P 1'
#
loop_
_entity.id
_entity.type
_entity.pdbx_description
1 polymer ?
#
loop_
_entity_poly.entity_id
_entity_poly.type
_entity_poly.pdbx_seq_one_letter_code
_entity_poly.pdbx_strand_id
1 'polypeptide(L)' 'QVVSLIKIDVEGHELQVLEGAVELITAAQPIIVFEQGKDAFF' A
#
# COMPACT_ATOMS: atom_id res chain seq x y z
N GLN A 1 11.05 -15.18 -7.63
CA GLN A 1 11.52 -13.87 -7.12
C GLN A 1 10.48 -13.37 -6.13
N VAL A 2 10.88 -12.96 -4.92
CA VAL A 2 9.96 -12.47 -3.88
C VAL A 2 9.89 -10.96 -3.96
N VAL A 3 8.68 -10.39 -3.93
CA VAL A 3 8.48 -8.94 -3.90
C VAL A 3 8.89 -8.43 -2.52
N SER A 4 9.89 -7.56 -2.46
CA SER A 4 10.40 -7.00 -1.21
C SER A 4 9.91 -5.58 -0.91
N LEU A 5 9.38 -4.88 -1.92
CA LEU A 5 8.94 -3.48 -1.82
C LEU A 5 7.73 -3.24 -2.71
N ILE A 6 6.76 -2.48 -2.22
CA ILE A 6 5.62 -1.95 -2.97
C ILE A 6 5.50 -0.44 -2.71
N LYS A 7 5.53 0.37 -3.78
CA LYS A 7 5.06 1.76 -3.72
C LYS A 7 3.58 1.79 -4.15
N ILE A 8 2.72 2.41 -3.35
CA ILE A 8 1.32 2.67 -3.67
C ILE A 8 1.16 4.19 -3.82
N ASP A 9 0.67 4.62 -4.98
CA ASP A 9 0.52 6.02 -5.36
C ASP A 9 -0.73 6.12 -6.24
N VAL A 10 -1.90 6.28 -5.60
CA VAL A 10 -3.21 6.04 -6.25
C VAL A 10 -4.26 7.13 -5.95
N GLU A 11 -3.82 8.37 -5.73
CA GLU A 11 -4.68 9.56 -5.57
C GLU A 11 -5.85 9.35 -4.58
N GLY A 12 -5.58 8.77 -3.39
CA GLY A 12 -6.59 8.63 -2.32
C GLY A 12 -7.30 7.28 -2.25
N HIS A 13 -6.91 6.31 -3.09
CA HIS A 13 -7.45 4.95 -3.08
C HIS A 13 -6.52 3.92 -2.42
N GLU A 14 -5.60 4.37 -1.56
CA GLU A 14 -4.56 3.52 -0.97
C GLU A 14 -5.16 2.38 -0.15
N LEU A 15 -6.25 2.64 0.58
CA LEU A 15 -6.94 1.63 1.37
C LEU A 15 -7.47 0.49 0.50
N GLN A 16 -8.13 0.81 -0.62
CA GLN A 16 -8.68 -0.19 -1.53
C GLN A 16 -7.58 -1.04 -2.17
N VAL A 17 -6.41 -0.43 -2.43
CA VAL A 17 -5.23 -1.19 -2.90
C VAL A 17 -4.74 -2.15 -1.83
N LEU A 18 -4.64 -1.70 -0.57
CA LEU A 18 -4.21 -2.56 0.54
C LEU A 18 -5.18 -3.72 0.75
N GLU A 19 -6.48 -3.47 0.72
CA GLU A 19 -7.54 -4.49 0.84
C GLU A 19 -7.50 -5.51 -0.30
N GLY A 20 -7.31 -5.04 -1.54
CA GLY A 20 -7.18 -5.93 -2.71
C GLY A 20 -5.88 -6.74 -2.74
N ALA A 21 -4.83 -6.26 -2.05
CA ALA A 21 -3.50 -6.89 -2.04
C ALA A 21 -3.22 -7.78 -0.82
N VAL A 22 -4.21 -8.02 0.06
CA VAL A 22 -4.02 -8.74 1.34
C VAL A 22 -3.28 -10.07 1.18
N GLU A 23 -3.63 -10.89 0.19
CA GLU A 23 -2.98 -12.19 -0.03
C GLU A 23 -1.49 -12.05 -0.33
N LEU A 24 -1.14 -11.11 -1.20
CA LEU A 24 0.24 -10.84 -1.60
C LEU A 24 1.05 -10.24 -0.44
N ILE A 25 0.48 -9.27 0.28
CA ILE A 25 1.12 -8.64 1.44
C ILE A 25 1.39 -9.69 2.52
N THR A 26 0.41 -10.56 2.78
CA THR A 26 0.54 -11.62 3.79
C THR A 26 1.63 -12.62 3.41
N ALA A 27 1.65 -13.08 2.15
CA ALA A 27 2.60 -14.09 1.69
C ALA A 27 4.03 -13.56 1.53
N ALA A 28 4.20 -12.32 1.06
CA ALA A 28 5.50 -11.77 0.70
C ALA A 28 6.12 -10.85 1.78
N GLN A 29 5.32 -10.35 2.73
CA GLN A 29 5.74 -9.40 3.77
C GLN A 29 6.63 -8.25 3.23
N PRO A 30 6.20 -7.54 2.15
CA PRO A 30 7.01 -6.48 1.56
C PRO A 30 7.00 -5.22 2.45
N ILE A 31 8.01 -4.38 2.27
CA ILE A 31 7.93 -2.99 2.75
C ILE A 31 6.93 -2.25 1.86
N ILE A 32 5.95 -1.58 2.48
CA ILE A 32 4.92 -0.81 1.76
C ILE A 32 5.15 0.68 2.02
N VAL A 33 5.23 1.46 0.95
CA VAL A 33 5.34 2.91 0.97
C VAL A 33 4.14 3.50 0.25
N PHE A 34 3.37 4.34 0.91
CA PHE A 34 2.25 5.06 0.32
C PHE A 34 2.22 6.51 0.78
N GLU A 35 1.62 7.37 -0.03
CA GLU A 35 1.55 8.80 0.26
C GLU A 35 0.29 9.09 1.09
N GLN A 36 0.46 9.78 2.21
CA GLN A 36 -0.67 10.31 2.99
C GLN A 36 -0.81 11.80 2.67
N GLY A 37 -1.94 12.19 2.07
CA GLY A 37 -2.24 13.59 1.78
C GLY A 37 -2.25 14.45 3.04
N LYS A 38 -1.79 15.72 2.93
CA LYS A 38 -1.67 16.66 4.07
C LYS A 38 -3.00 16.96 4.77
N ASP A 39 -4.13 16.73 4.10
CA ASP A 39 -5.47 17.05 4.59
C ASP A 39 -6.07 15.95 5.46
N ALA A 40 -5.38 14.82 5.67
CA ALA A 40 -5.89 13.67 6.42
C ALA A 40 -5.99 13.89 7.96
N PHE A 41 -5.67 15.09 8.46
CA PHE A 41 -5.59 15.42 9.89
C PHE A 41 -6.47 16.61 10.33
N PHE A 42 -7.34 17.15 9.47
CA PHE A 42 -8.26 18.25 9.81
C PHE A 42 -9.73 17.85 9.73
#